data_AF-A0A2D8VE24-F1
#
_entry.id   AF-A0A2D8VE24-F1
#
_cell.length_a   1.000
_cell.length_b   1.000
_cell.length_c   1.000
_cell.angle_alpha   90.00
_cell.angle_beta   90.00
_cell.angle_gamma   90.00
#
_symmetry.space_group_name_H-M   'P 1'
#
loop_
_entity.id
_entity.type
_entity.pdbx_description
1 polymer ?
#
loop_
_entity_poly.entity_id
_entity_poly.type
_entity_poly.pdbx_seq_one_letter_code
_entity_poly.pdbx_strand_id
1 'polypeptide(L)'
;AHMIQHNVLMYVSPLFLLLAIPQPIFDRFLETFPVMEKILGFLFHPVIAGLLFTLVFSFWHVGAFYEAAIRDKTLHMAEHLSMFLTSVAMWWPICGPSERLRPIPFGPQMLYILALMLGQTPIFAILTFSNDVLYDTYFYAERIINLSPLEDQKTGGVLMKIANMVVSVGVLSSIFYRWSKEQKAYPEEAV
;
A
#
# COMPACT_ATOMS: atom_id res chain seq x y z
N ALA A 1 -7.95 12.87 -11.09
CA ALA A 1 -8.69 12.64 -9.83
C ALA A 1 -8.59 11.18 -9.35
N HIS A 2 -8.85 10.20 -10.23
CA HIS A 2 -8.83 8.77 -9.91
C HIS A 2 -7.53 8.27 -9.21
N MET A 3 -6.35 8.53 -9.78
CA MET A 3 -5.08 8.10 -9.17
C MET A 3 -4.79 8.70 -7.77
N ILE A 4 -5.30 9.90 -7.51
CA ILE A 4 -5.19 10.52 -6.18
C ILE A 4 -6.08 9.77 -5.18
N GLN A 5 -7.28 9.35 -5.58
CA GLN A 5 -8.17 8.55 -4.75
C GLN A 5 -7.50 7.23 -4.34
N HIS A 6 -6.84 6.54 -5.29
CA HIS A 6 -6.08 5.33 -5.00
C HIS A 6 -4.98 5.58 -3.96
N ASN A 7 -4.18 6.63 -4.13
CA ASN A 7 -3.11 6.94 -3.16
C ASN A 7 -3.65 7.23 -1.75
N VAL A 8 -4.74 7.99 -1.63
CA VAL A 8 -5.37 8.27 -0.33
C VAL A 8 -5.89 6.97 0.28
N LEU A 9 -6.61 6.17 -0.50
CA LEU A 9 -7.23 4.94 -0.05
C LEU A 9 -6.20 3.88 0.36
N MET A 10 -5.05 3.83 -0.30
CA MET A 10 -4.00 2.87 0.02
C MET A 10 -3.08 3.36 1.14
N TYR A 11 -2.63 4.62 1.13
CA TYR A 11 -1.58 5.05 2.05
C TYR A 11 -2.10 5.79 3.28
N VAL A 12 -3.22 6.50 3.17
CA VAL A 12 -3.73 7.38 4.22
C VAL A 12 -4.83 6.69 5.01
N SER A 13 -5.88 6.22 4.32
CA SER A 13 -7.06 5.63 4.97
C SER A 13 -6.75 4.42 5.88
N PRO A 14 -5.88 3.46 5.49
CA PRO A 14 -5.62 2.29 6.32
C PRO A 14 -4.88 2.64 7.61
N LEU A 15 -3.98 3.64 7.57
CA LEU A 15 -3.31 4.13 8.78
C LEU A 15 -4.32 4.68 9.80
N PHE A 16 -5.26 5.50 9.34
CA PHE A 16 -6.32 6.02 10.22
C PHE A 16 -7.20 4.89 10.76
N LEU A 17 -7.51 3.88 9.94
CA LEU A 17 -8.26 2.70 10.41
C LEU A 17 -7.50 1.96 11.52
N LEU A 18 -6.22 1.65 11.30
CA LEU A 18 -5.41 0.90 12.27
C LEU A 18 -5.22 1.68 13.57
N LEU A 19 -5.03 2.99 13.50
CA LEU A 19 -4.92 3.87 14.67
C LEU A 19 -6.26 4.02 15.43
N ALA A 20 -7.39 3.84 14.74
CA ALA A 20 -8.72 3.92 15.36
C ALA A 20 -9.13 2.63 16.08
N ILE A 21 -8.48 1.49 15.80
CA ILE A 21 -8.83 0.20 16.40
C ILE A 21 -8.28 0.13 17.84
N PRO A 22 -9.14 -0.01 18.87
CA PRO A 22 -8.66 -0.16 20.24
C PRO A 22 -8.04 -1.55 20.43
N GLN A 23 -6.75 -1.61 20.78
CA GLN A 23 -6.02 -2.87 21.01
C GLN A 23 -6.81 -3.88 21.85
N PRO A 24 -7.36 -3.54 23.04
CA PRO A 24 -7.98 -4.55 23.91
C PRO A 24 -9.27 -5.14 23.35
N ILE A 25 -9.93 -4.44 22.42
CA ILE A 25 -11.14 -4.91 21.76
C ILE A 25 -10.76 -5.89 20.64
N PHE A 26 -9.74 -5.54 19.86
CA PHE A 26 -9.26 -6.39 18.77
C PHE A 26 -8.66 -7.70 19.29
N ASP A 27 -7.85 -7.63 20.34
CA ASP A 27 -7.23 -8.84 20.92
C ASP A 27 -8.27 -9.78 21.54
N ARG A 28 -9.30 -9.22 22.22
CA ARG A 28 -10.44 -10.01 22.73
C ARG A 28 -11.26 -10.66 21.61
N PHE A 29 -11.43 -9.95 20.48
CA PHE A 29 -12.10 -10.51 19.32
C PHE A 29 -11.33 -11.71 18.75
N LEU A 30 -10.00 -11.60 18.58
CA LEU A 30 -9.17 -12.71 18.11
C LEU A 30 -9.19 -13.91 19.05
N GLU A 31 -9.13 -13.66 20.36
CA GLU A 31 -9.22 -14.70 21.38
C GLU A 31 -10.57 -15.44 21.33
N THR A 32 -11.67 -14.72 21.10
CA THR A 32 -13.01 -15.30 20.97
C THR A 32 -13.15 -16.13 19.68
N PHE A 33 -12.47 -15.73 18.61
CA PHE A 33 -12.57 -16.36 17.28
C PHE A 33 -11.20 -16.88 16.79
N PRO A 34 -10.73 -18.04 17.29
CA PRO A 34 -9.38 -18.54 17.00
C PRO A 34 -9.15 -18.91 15.54
N VAL A 35 -10.21 -19.21 14.78
CA VAL A 35 -10.12 -19.40 13.32
C VAL A 35 -9.78 -18.09 12.62
N MET A 36 -10.39 -16.98 13.07
CA MET A 36 -10.13 -15.66 12.52
C MET A 36 -8.70 -15.21 12.82
N GLU A 37 -8.18 -15.50 14.01
CA GLU A 37 -6.77 -15.26 14.36
C GLU A 37 -5.81 -15.96 13.39
N LYS A 38 -6.08 -17.21 13.02
CA LYS A 38 -5.24 -17.94 12.05
C LYS A 38 -5.32 -17.33 10.65
N ILE A 39 -6.53 -16.97 10.19
CA ILE A 39 -6.73 -16.35 8.88
C ILE A 39 -6.01 -14.99 8.82
N LEU A 40 -6.22 -14.14 9.82
CA LEU A 40 -5.59 -12.83 9.89
C LEU A 40 -4.07 -12.95 10.10
N GLY A 41 -3.59 -13.92 10.88
CA GLY A 41 -2.16 -14.21 11.02
C GLY A 41 -1.50 -14.60 9.70
N PHE A 42 -2.21 -15.34 8.83
CA PHE A 42 -1.74 -15.63 7.47
C PHE A 42 -1.76 -14.38 6.58
N LEU A 43 -2.87 -13.63 6.57
CA LEU A 43 -3.03 -12.44 5.72
C LEU A 43 -2.10 -11.29 6.12
N PHE A 44 -1.82 -11.13 7.40
CA PHE A 44 -0.95 -10.09 7.96
C PHE A 44 0.51 -10.52 8.09
N HIS A 45 0.85 -11.73 7.62
CA HIS A 45 2.24 -12.12 7.49
C HIS A 45 2.92 -11.20 6.46
N PRO A 46 4.10 -10.60 6.74
CA PRO A 46 4.67 -9.53 5.90
C PRO A 46 4.81 -9.90 4.43
N VAL A 47 5.32 -11.11 4.14
CA VAL A 47 5.48 -11.58 2.75
C VAL A 47 4.12 -11.72 2.07
N ILE A 48 3.12 -12.29 2.74
CA ILE A 48 1.80 -12.53 2.16
C ILE A 48 1.08 -11.19 1.95
N ALA A 49 1.07 -10.34 2.96
CA ALA A 49 0.48 -9.01 2.91
C ALA A 49 1.09 -8.15 1.77
N GLY A 50 2.42 -8.12 1.68
CA GLY A 50 3.11 -7.35 0.65
C GLY A 50 2.90 -7.90 -0.76
N LEU A 51 2.88 -9.22 -0.93
CA LEU A 51 2.57 -9.84 -2.22
C LEU A 51 1.11 -9.60 -2.62
N LEU A 52 0.16 -9.79 -1.71
CA LEU A 52 -1.26 -9.54 -1.99
C LEU A 52 -1.48 -8.10 -2.44
N PHE A 53 -0.93 -7.14 -1.72
CA PHE A 53 -1.01 -5.73 -2.10
C PHE A 53 -0.38 -5.46 -3.47
N THR A 54 0.83 -5.97 -3.72
CA THR A 54 1.54 -5.77 -4.99
C THR A 54 0.79 -6.40 -6.16
N LEU A 55 0.23 -7.60 -5.97
CA LEU A 55 -0.52 -8.32 -6.99
C LEU A 55 -1.86 -7.65 -7.29
N VAL A 56 -2.64 -7.28 -6.26
CA VAL A 56 -3.92 -6.57 -6.45
C VAL A 56 -3.67 -5.22 -7.11
N PHE A 57 -2.66 -4.47 -6.65
CA PHE A 57 -2.26 -3.22 -7.28
C PHE A 57 -1.92 -3.43 -8.77
N SER A 58 -1.07 -4.41 -9.07
CA SER A 58 -0.65 -4.67 -10.46
C SER A 58 -1.81 -5.12 -11.34
N PHE A 59 -2.70 -5.98 -10.82
CA PHE A 59 -3.86 -6.51 -11.52
C PHE A 59 -4.74 -5.39 -12.06
N TRP A 60 -5.09 -4.42 -11.21
CA TRP A 60 -5.95 -3.30 -11.61
C TRP A 60 -5.29 -2.29 -12.56
N HIS A 61 -3.96 -2.30 -12.65
CA HIS A 61 -3.21 -1.47 -13.59
C HIS A 61 -2.93 -2.18 -14.94
N VAL A 62 -3.42 -3.40 -15.13
CA VAL A 62 -3.44 -4.01 -16.47
C VAL A 62 -4.56 -3.35 -17.28
N GLY A 63 -4.25 -2.93 -18.51
CA GLY A 63 -5.15 -2.14 -19.37
C GLY A 63 -6.59 -2.65 -19.45
N ALA A 64 -6.79 -3.96 -19.60
CA ALA A 64 -8.12 -4.56 -19.68
C ALA A 64 -8.93 -4.39 -18.38
N PHE A 65 -8.32 -4.57 -17.21
CA PHE A 65 -9.00 -4.45 -15.92
C PHE A 65 -9.20 -3.00 -15.51
N TYR A 66 -8.23 -2.13 -15.82
CA TYR A 66 -8.33 -0.69 -15.63
C TYR A 66 -9.52 -0.10 -16.40
N GLU A 67 -9.62 -0.41 -17.70
CA GLU A 67 -10.72 0.06 -18.54
C GLU A 67 -12.07 -0.51 -18.08
N ALA A 68 -12.10 -1.77 -17.65
CA ALA A 68 -13.31 -2.38 -17.11
C ALA A 68 -13.77 -1.66 -15.82
N ALA A 69 -12.83 -1.34 -14.92
CA ALA A 69 -13.11 -0.63 -13.68
C ALA A 69 -13.63 0.79 -13.94
N ILE A 70 -13.05 1.53 -14.90
CA ILE A 70 -13.53 2.89 -15.19
C ILE A 70 -14.93 2.90 -15.83
N ARG A 71 -15.24 1.91 -16.67
CA ARG A 71 -16.52 1.85 -17.39
C ARG A 71 -17.67 1.34 -16.54
N ASP A 72 -17.40 0.43 -15.59
CA ASP A 72 -18.40 -0.16 -14.72
C ASP A 72 -18.20 0.24 -13.25
N LYS A 73 -19.20 0.93 -12.69
CA LYS A 73 -19.16 1.43 -11.30
C LYS A 73 -19.01 0.32 -10.24
N THR A 74 -19.53 -0.88 -10.49
CA THR A 74 -19.42 -2.01 -9.57
C THR A 74 -17.99 -2.54 -9.57
N LEU A 75 -17.38 -2.67 -10.75
CA LEU A 75 -15.97 -3.04 -10.87
C LEU A 75 -15.05 -1.96 -10.28
N HIS A 76 -15.37 -0.68 -10.49
CA HIS A 76 -14.65 0.43 -9.84
C HIS A 76 -14.68 0.33 -8.31
N MET A 77 -15.83 -0.01 -7.74
CA MET A 77 -15.96 -0.18 -6.29
C MET A 77 -15.20 -1.42 -5.80
N ALA A 78 -15.21 -2.51 -6.56
CA ALA A 78 -14.46 -3.72 -6.25
C ALA A 78 -12.94 -3.48 -6.29
N GLU A 79 -12.47 -2.68 -7.26
CA GLU A 79 -11.10 -2.19 -7.34
C GLU A 79 -10.72 -1.46 -6.05
N HIS A 80 -11.45 -0.40 -5.72
CA HIS A 80 -11.20 0.40 -4.52
C HIS A 80 -11.21 -0.47 -3.25
N LEU A 81 -12.23 -1.31 -3.06
CA LEU A 81 -12.36 -2.15 -1.88
C LEU A 81 -11.20 -3.15 -1.77
N SER A 82 -10.83 -3.81 -2.87
CA SER A 82 -9.71 -4.77 -2.86
C SER A 82 -8.37 -4.09 -2.58
N MET A 83 -8.10 -2.93 -3.15
CA MET A 83 -6.90 -2.14 -2.85
C MET A 83 -6.88 -1.69 -1.38
N PHE A 84 -8.01 -1.25 -0.84
CA PHE A 84 -8.12 -0.84 0.56
C PHE A 84 -7.83 -2.01 1.51
N LEU A 85 -8.51 -3.14 1.34
CA LEU A 85 -8.35 -4.32 2.21
C LEU A 85 -6.93 -4.88 2.18
N THR A 86 -6.34 -5.00 0.98
CA THR A 86 -4.94 -5.45 0.86
C THR A 86 -3.95 -4.44 1.42
N SER A 87 -4.27 -3.14 1.35
CA SER A 87 -3.45 -2.13 2.00
C SER A 87 -3.52 -2.19 3.53
N VAL A 88 -4.70 -2.45 4.11
CA VAL A 88 -4.82 -2.70 5.56
C VAL A 88 -3.92 -3.87 5.98
N ALA A 89 -3.93 -4.95 5.21
CA ALA A 89 -3.03 -6.09 5.46
C ALA A 89 -1.55 -5.70 5.33
N MET A 90 -1.20 -4.91 4.32
CA MET A 90 0.16 -4.40 4.10
C MET A 90 0.66 -3.52 5.25
N TRP A 91 -0.21 -2.69 5.84
CA TRP A 91 0.17 -1.83 6.96
C TRP A 91 0.29 -2.57 8.29
N TRP A 92 -0.35 -3.74 8.42
CA TRP A 92 -0.37 -4.49 9.67
C TRP A 92 1.02 -4.86 10.22
N PRO A 93 1.96 -5.44 9.44
CA PRO A 93 3.33 -5.71 9.89
C PRO A 93 4.10 -4.48 10.41
N ILE A 94 3.67 -3.28 10.06
CA ILE A 94 4.35 -2.02 10.38
C ILE A 94 3.80 -1.40 11.66
N CYS A 95 2.47 -1.28 11.75
CA CYS A 95 1.80 -0.52 12.82
C CYS A 95 0.50 -1.16 13.33
N GLY A 96 0.28 -2.46 13.10
CA GLY A 96 -0.86 -3.19 13.66
C GLY A 96 -0.97 -3.01 15.19
N PRO A 97 -2.17 -2.75 15.73
CA PRO A 97 -2.36 -2.43 17.16
C PRO A 97 -2.36 -3.66 18.08
N SER A 98 -2.37 -4.88 17.53
CA SER A 98 -2.60 -6.13 18.28
C SER A 98 -1.33 -6.66 18.98
N GLU A 99 -1.48 -7.16 20.20
CA GLU A 99 -0.41 -7.93 20.87
C GLU A 99 -0.39 -9.41 20.48
N ARG A 100 -1.47 -9.92 19.90
CA ARG A 100 -1.55 -11.31 19.40
C ARG A 100 -0.95 -11.42 18.01
N LEU A 101 -1.27 -10.47 17.13
CA LEU A 101 -0.72 -10.34 15.77
C LEU A 101 0.23 -9.15 15.71
N ARG A 102 1.40 -9.30 16.36
CA ARG A 102 2.35 -8.21 16.57
C ARG A 102 2.99 -7.73 15.25
N PRO A 103 3.25 -6.43 15.10
CA PRO A 103 4.14 -5.90 14.07
C PRO A 103 5.52 -6.57 14.13
N ILE A 104 6.20 -6.64 12.98
CA ILE A 104 7.53 -7.24 12.90
C ILE A 104 8.59 -6.31 13.51
N PRO A 105 9.77 -6.81 13.91
CA PRO A 105 10.84 -5.97 14.47
C PRO A 105 11.39 -4.96 13.46
N PHE A 106 12.05 -3.91 13.95
CA PHE A 106 12.50 -2.79 13.12
C PHE A 106 13.40 -3.18 11.93
N GLY A 107 14.34 -4.13 12.11
CA GLY A 107 15.21 -4.61 11.04
C GLY A 107 14.43 -5.15 9.82
N PRO A 108 13.63 -6.22 10.00
CA PRO A 108 12.72 -6.72 8.97
C PRO A 108 11.70 -5.69 8.46
N GLN A 109 11.21 -4.76 9.31
CA GLN A 109 10.32 -3.67 8.85
C GLN A 109 10.98 -2.80 7.77
N MET A 110 12.25 -2.44 7.94
CA MET A 110 12.98 -1.64 6.95
C MET A 110 13.09 -2.37 5.61
N LEU A 111 13.46 -3.65 5.64
CA LEU A 111 13.54 -4.49 4.43
C LEU A 111 12.16 -4.67 3.77
N TYR A 112 11.11 -4.81 4.58
CA TYR A 112 9.74 -4.93 4.10
C TYR A 112 9.28 -3.69 3.33
N ILE A 113 9.50 -2.49 3.89
CA ILE A 113 9.18 -1.23 3.21
C ILE A 113 9.98 -1.06 1.91
N LEU A 114 11.27 -1.39 1.93
CA LEU A 114 12.09 -1.36 0.72
C LEU A 114 11.55 -2.33 -0.34
N ALA A 115 11.15 -3.54 0.05
CA ALA A 115 10.57 -4.51 -0.85
C ALA A 115 9.25 -4.03 -1.47
N LEU A 116 8.36 -3.42 -0.68
CA LEU A 116 7.12 -2.80 -1.19
C LEU A 116 7.39 -1.66 -2.17
N MET A 117 8.35 -0.79 -1.83
CA MET A 117 8.74 0.35 -2.65
C MET A 117 9.30 -0.08 -4.02
N LEU A 118 10.05 -1.19 -4.04
CA LEU A 118 10.57 -1.81 -5.26
C LEU A 118 9.50 -2.61 -6.02
N GLY A 119 8.65 -3.36 -5.32
CA GLY A 119 7.66 -4.27 -5.91
C GLY A 119 6.65 -3.59 -6.83
N GLN A 120 6.31 -2.33 -6.57
CA GLN A 120 5.40 -1.55 -7.44
C GLN A 120 6.11 -0.87 -8.62
N THR A 121 7.45 -0.85 -8.63
CA THR A 121 8.25 -0.14 -9.66
C THR A 121 8.00 -0.61 -11.09
N PRO A 122 7.81 -1.91 -11.39
CA PRO A 122 7.54 -2.34 -12.76
C PRO A 122 6.32 -1.65 -13.40
N ILE A 123 5.22 -1.52 -12.64
CA ILE A 123 4.01 -0.82 -13.12
C ILE A 123 4.31 0.65 -13.38
N PHE A 124 4.98 1.33 -12.45
CA PHE A 124 5.34 2.75 -12.65
C PHE A 124 6.30 2.97 -13.82
N ALA A 125 7.24 2.05 -14.03
CA ALA A 125 8.15 2.11 -15.16
C ALA A 125 7.40 1.97 -16.49
N ILE A 126 6.48 1.00 -16.59
CA ILE A 126 5.63 0.82 -17.78
C ILE A 126 4.83 2.08 -18.06
N LEU A 127 4.17 2.67 -17.05
CA LEU A 127 3.36 3.87 -17.23
C LEU A 127 4.18 5.11 -17.62
N THR A 128 5.33 5.30 -16.98
CA THR A 128 6.15 6.51 -17.15
C THR A 128 6.93 6.48 -18.47
N PHE A 129 7.45 5.32 -18.87
CA PHE A 129 8.28 5.16 -20.06
C PHE A 129 7.52 4.66 -21.28
N SER A 130 6.19 4.47 -21.21
CA SER A 130 5.39 4.12 -22.38
C SER A 130 5.48 5.21 -23.46
N ASN A 131 5.58 4.78 -24.72
CA ASN A 131 5.44 5.67 -25.88
C ASN A 131 4.00 5.74 -26.37
N ASP A 132 3.17 4.78 -25.97
CA ASP A 132 1.78 4.65 -26.35
C ASP A 132 0.85 4.94 -25.17
N VAL A 133 -0.37 5.37 -25.50
CA VAL A 133 -1.45 5.49 -24.53
C VAL A 133 -1.98 4.08 -24.24
N LEU A 134 -1.79 3.63 -23.00
CA LEU A 134 -2.11 2.28 -22.53
C LEU A 134 -3.59 2.12 -22.16
N TYR A 135 -4.28 3.24 -21.95
CA TYR A 135 -5.68 3.24 -21.54
C TYR A 135 -6.51 4.17 -22.42
N ASP A 136 -7.50 3.59 -23.10
CA ASP A 136 -8.39 4.30 -24.02
C ASP A 136 -9.13 5.46 -23.37
N THR A 137 -9.42 5.36 -22.07
CA THR A 137 -10.08 6.42 -21.28
C THR A 137 -9.38 7.77 -21.46
N TYR A 138 -8.05 7.81 -21.59
CA TYR A 138 -7.35 9.08 -21.79
C TYR A 138 -7.66 9.72 -23.15
N PHE A 139 -8.09 9.00 -24.19
CA PHE A 139 -8.51 9.66 -25.43
C PHE A 139 -9.87 10.36 -25.29
N TYR A 140 -10.77 9.80 -24.48
CA TYR A 140 -12.17 10.24 -24.40
C TYR A 140 -12.48 11.13 -23.20
N ALA A 141 -11.58 11.22 -22.21
CA ALA A 141 -11.77 12.04 -21.04
C ALA A 141 -11.81 13.54 -21.39
N GLU A 142 -12.79 14.25 -20.81
CA GLU A 142 -12.93 15.69 -20.98
C GLU A 142 -11.73 16.42 -20.37
N ARG A 143 -11.10 17.29 -21.17
CA ARG A 143 -9.83 17.93 -20.84
C ARG A 143 -10.08 19.26 -20.15
N ILE A 144 -9.79 19.31 -18.85
CA ILE A 144 -9.79 20.55 -18.06
C ILE A 144 -8.45 21.31 -18.10
N ILE A 145 -7.38 20.63 -18.53
CA ILE A 145 -6.02 21.17 -18.71
C ILE A 145 -5.53 20.68 -20.09
N ASN A 146 -4.74 21.49 -20.79
CA ASN A 146 -4.23 21.23 -22.13
C ASN A 146 -3.06 20.23 -22.12
N LEU A 147 -3.28 19.03 -21.58
CA LEU A 147 -2.35 17.89 -21.63
C LEU A 147 -2.79 16.90 -22.70
N SER A 148 -1.84 16.37 -23.46
CA SER A 148 -2.12 15.24 -24.35
C SER A 148 -2.49 13.98 -23.54
N PRO A 149 -3.21 13.01 -24.14
CA PRO A 149 -3.52 11.74 -23.49
C PRO A 149 -2.31 11.00 -22.94
N LEU A 150 -1.20 11.02 -23.69
CA LEU A 150 0.05 10.38 -23.28
C LEU A 150 0.70 11.09 -22.10
N GLU A 151 0.73 12.43 -22.12
CA GLU A 151 1.28 13.22 -21.02
C GLU A 151 0.47 13.02 -19.74
N ASP A 152 -0.86 13.03 -19.81
CA ASP A 152 -1.72 12.83 -18.64
C ASP A 152 -1.55 11.44 -18.01
N GLN A 153 -1.42 10.39 -18.84
CA GLN A 153 -1.09 9.04 -18.35
C GLN A 153 0.27 9.01 -17.64
N LYS A 154 1.30 9.60 -18.26
CA LYS A 154 2.66 9.67 -17.67
C LYS A 154 2.65 10.44 -16.36
N THR A 155 1.99 11.58 -16.32
CA THR A 155 1.82 12.38 -15.11
C THR A 155 1.10 11.59 -14.02
N GLY A 156 0.07 10.82 -14.36
CA GLY A 156 -0.60 9.90 -13.44
C GLY A 156 0.36 8.90 -12.82
N GLY A 157 1.16 8.20 -13.63
CA GLY A 157 2.17 7.24 -13.16
C GLY A 157 3.23 7.88 -12.26
N VAL A 158 3.75 9.05 -12.65
CA VAL A 158 4.74 9.81 -11.87
C VAL A 158 4.16 10.26 -10.53
N LEU A 159 2.93 10.78 -10.52
CA LEU A 159 2.25 11.24 -9.31
C LEU A 159 2.11 10.09 -8.29
N MET A 160 1.69 8.91 -8.75
CA MET A 160 1.60 7.74 -7.89
C MET A 160 2.95 7.28 -7.36
N LYS A 161 4.00 7.27 -8.20
CA LYS A 161 5.35 6.92 -7.75
C LYS A 161 5.86 7.88 -6.69
N ILE A 162 5.66 9.18 -6.86
CA ILE A 162 6.06 10.20 -5.88
C ILE A 162 5.31 9.98 -4.56
N ALA A 163 4.00 9.75 -4.60
CA ALA A 163 3.21 9.48 -3.40
C ALA A 163 3.73 8.25 -2.63
N ASN A 164 3.99 7.14 -3.34
CA ASN A 164 4.64 5.97 -2.76
C ASN A 164 5.99 6.35 -2.12
N MET A 165 6.87 7.04 -2.84
CA MET A 165 8.21 7.36 -2.34
C MET A 165 8.16 8.23 -1.08
N VAL A 166 7.30 9.24 -1.04
CA VAL A 166 7.13 10.10 0.14
C VAL A 166 6.69 9.27 1.35
N VAL A 167 5.70 8.40 1.19
CA VAL A 167 5.19 7.55 2.27
C VAL A 167 6.26 6.54 2.70
N SER A 168 6.82 5.79 1.76
CA SER A 168 7.81 4.73 2.04
C SER A 168 9.07 5.28 2.69
N VAL A 169 9.63 6.38 2.18
CA VAL A 169 10.82 7.01 2.77
C VAL A 169 10.51 7.62 4.13
N GLY A 170 9.33 8.23 4.30
CA GLY A 170 8.89 8.77 5.59
C GLY A 170 8.77 7.69 6.67
N VAL A 171 8.13 6.56 6.34
CA VAL A 171 7.98 5.40 7.23
C VAL A 171 9.33 4.77 7.52
N LEU A 172 10.15 4.53 6.50
CA LEU A 172 11.50 3.98 6.65
C LEU A 172 12.37 4.85 7.56
N SER A 173 12.34 6.17 7.37
CA SER A 173 13.07 7.13 8.20
C SER A 173 12.59 7.10 9.65
N SER A 174 11.27 7.00 9.88
CA SER A 174 10.68 6.86 11.21
C SER A 174 11.13 5.57 11.90
N ILE A 175 11.09 4.43 11.21
CA ILE A 175 11.55 3.13 11.71
C ILE A 175 13.03 3.19 12.06
N PHE A 176 13.86 3.68 11.13
CA PHE A 176 15.31 3.81 11.34
C PHE A 176 15.64 4.68 12.55
N TYR A 177 14.94 5.81 12.70
CA TYR A 177 15.11 6.70 13.85
C TYR A 177 14.76 6.02 15.17
N ARG A 178 13.64 5.30 15.23
CA ARG A 178 13.20 4.55 16.43
C ARG A 178 14.21 3.45 16.78
N TRP A 179 14.65 2.69 15.80
CA TRP A 179 15.67 1.66 15.95
C TRP A 179 17.00 2.23 16.46
N SER A 180 17.47 3.35 15.89
CA SER A 180 18.71 4.00 16.33
C SER A 180 18.64 4.49 17.78
N LYS A 181 17.47 4.97 18.24
CA LYS A 181 17.24 5.36 19.64
C LYS A 181 17.26 4.17 20.58
N GLU A 182 16.65 3.05 20.20
CA GLU A 182 16.61 1.83 21.00
C GLU A 182 18.02 1.25 21.21
N GLN A 183 18.87 1.28 20.18
CA GLN A 183 20.27 0.84 20.31
C GLN A 183 21.10 1.74 21.24
N LYS A 184 20.87 3.06 21.22
CA LYS A 184 21.57 4.00 22.11
C LYS A 184 21.18 3.85 23.59
N ALA A 185 20.01 3.27 23.86
CA ALA A 185 19.53 3.03 25.23
C ALA A 185 20.17 1.79 25.88
N TYR A 186 20.80 0.91 25.07
CA TYR A 186 21.59 -0.24 25.52
C TYR A 186 23.03 -0.12 25.01
N PRO A 187 23.85 0.78 25.58
CA PRO A 187 25.28 0.77 25.29
C PRO A 187 25.86 -0.56 25.79
N GLU A 188 26.72 -1.16 24.97
CA GLU A 188 27.44 -2.42 25.21
C GLU A 188 27.91 -2.61 26.67
N GLU A 189 27.12 -3.28 27.50
CA GLU A 189 27.61 -4.00 28.68
C GLU A 189 27.97 -5.43 28.27
N ALA A 190 28.88 -5.60 27.30
CA ALA A 190 29.43 -6.91 26.94
C ALA A 190 30.67 -6.78 26.03
N VAL A 191 31.75 -6.18 26.52
CA VAL A 191 33.12 -6.53 26.12
C VAL A 191 34.01 -6.56 27.36
#